data_AF-A0A925NWS6-F1
#
_entry.id   AF-A0A925NWS6-F1
#
_cell.length_a   1.000
_cell.length_b   1.000
_cell.length_c   1.000
_cell.angle_alpha   90.00
_cell.angle_beta   90.00
_cell.angle_gamma   90.00
#
_symmetry.space_group_name_H-M   'P 1'
#
loop_
_entity.id
_entity.type
_entity.pdbx_description
1 polymer ?
#
loop_
_entity_poly.entity_id
_entity_poly.type
_entity_poly.pdbx_seq_one_letter_code
_entity_poly.pdbx_strand_id
1 'polypeptide(L)' 'MKGNKMENMQLTNLKLINRGTRMIMNELGYDEATAKRLLLHCSVNEVLMAEKEE' A
#
# COMPACT_ATOMS: atom_id res chain seq x y z
N MET A 1 -10.12 -1.56 25.99
CA MET A 1 -9.48 -2.82 25.58
C MET A 1 -9.66 -3.00 24.08
N LYS A 2 -8.58 -3.44 23.43
CA LYS A 2 -8.38 -3.74 22.00
C LYS A 2 -9.49 -4.66 21.48
N GLY A 3 -10.28 -4.15 20.55
CA GLY A 3 -11.33 -4.89 19.86
C GLY A 3 -11.24 -4.69 18.36
N ASN A 4 -10.05 -4.86 17.77
CA ASN A 4 -9.95 -5.02 16.32
C ASN A 4 -10.51 -6.40 15.97
N LYS A 5 -11.84 -6.50 15.98
CA LYS A 5 -12.58 -7.69 15.61
C LYS A 5 -12.21 -8.02 14.16
N MET A 6 -11.50 -9.14 13.96
CA MET A 6 -11.04 -9.68 12.68
C MET A 6 -12.20 -10.17 11.79
N GLU A 7 -13.37 -9.54 11.86
CA GLU A 7 -14.56 -9.95 11.10
C GLU A 7 -14.69 -9.20 9.76
N ASN A 8 -13.92 -8.11 9.57
CA ASN A 8 -13.86 -7.36 8.31
C ASN A 8 -12.52 -7.52 7.56
N MET A 9 -11.65 -8.44 7.96
CA MET A 9 -10.26 -8.52 7.49
C MET A 9 -10.14 -8.81 5.98
N GLN A 10 -11.09 -9.54 5.41
CA GLN A 10 -11.19 -9.81 3.96
C GLN A 10 -11.35 -8.50 3.13
N LEU A 11 -12.17 -7.55 3.60
CA LEU A 11 -12.27 -6.19 3.04
C LEU A 11 -11.07 -5.29 3.42
N THR A 12 -10.31 -5.67 4.45
CA THR A 12 -9.22 -4.86 5.02
C THR A 12 -7.95 -4.94 4.18
N ASN A 13 -7.69 -6.06 3.48
CA ASN A 13 -6.57 -6.12 2.54
C ASN A 13 -6.79 -5.19 1.34
N LEU A 14 -7.99 -5.16 0.76
CA LEU A 14 -8.31 -4.26 -0.34
C LEU A 14 -8.22 -2.77 0.08
N LYS A 15 -8.66 -2.44 1.30
CA LYS A 15 -8.51 -1.09 1.86
C LYS A 15 -7.04 -0.73 2.11
N LEU A 16 -6.22 -1.68 2.57
CA LEU A 16 -4.79 -1.47 2.77
C LEU A 16 -4.08 -1.24 1.43
N ILE A 17 -4.41 -2.07 0.43
CA ILE A 17 -3.89 -1.95 -0.95
C ILE A 17 -4.28 -0.58 -1.50
N ASN A 18 -5.56 -0.20 -1.50
CA ASN A 18 -6.00 1.11 -2.01
C ASN A 18 -5.34 2.29 -1.28
N ARG A 19 -5.11 2.17 0.03
CA ARG A 19 -4.44 3.22 0.81
C ARG A 19 -2.94 3.28 0.50
N GLY A 20 -2.28 2.14 0.37
CA GLY A 20 -0.89 2.03 -0.07
C GLY A 20 -0.71 2.56 -1.49
N THR A 21 -1.65 2.26 -2.39
CA THR A 21 -1.64 2.74 -3.78
C THR A 21 -1.70 4.26 -3.79
N ARG A 22 -2.63 4.86 -3.04
CA ARG A 22 -2.70 6.33 -2.91
C ARG A 22 -1.44 6.94 -2.29
N MET A 23 -0.81 6.29 -1.32
CA MET A 23 0.46 6.77 -0.74
C MET A 23 1.58 6.79 -1.78
N ILE A 24 1.76 5.69 -2.51
CA ILE A 24 2.78 5.58 -3.58
C ILE A 24 2.50 6.60 -4.69
N MET A 25 1.25 6.72 -5.15
CA MET A 25 0.87 7.71 -6.17
C MET A 25 1.13 9.14 -5.72
N ASN A 26 0.89 9.47 -4.44
CA ASN A 26 1.06 10.83 -3.93
C ASN A 26 2.53 11.18 -3.63
N GLU A 27 3.32 10.23 -3.16
CA GLU A 27 4.74 10.44 -2.83
C GLU A 27 5.64 10.37 -4.08
N LEU A 28 5.37 9.41 -4.98
CA LEU A 28 6.22 9.10 -6.13
C LEU A 28 5.63 9.56 -7.46
N GLY A 29 4.36 9.99 -7.47
CA GLY A 29 3.69 10.39 -8.72
C GLY A 29 3.35 9.24 -9.67
N TYR A 30 3.54 7.98 -9.23
CA TYR A 30 3.27 6.80 -10.06
C TYR A 30 1.78 6.64 -10.38
N ASP A 31 1.49 5.98 -11.49
CA ASP A 31 0.12 5.63 -11.85
C ASP A 31 -0.43 4.51 -10.95
N GLU A 32 -1.76 4.38 -10.90
CA GLU A 32 -2.43 3.41 -10.04
C GLU A 32 -2.03 1.96 -10.37
N ALA A 33 -1.79 1.64 -11.64
CA ALA A 33 -1.43 0.30 -12.08
C ALA A 33 -0.01 -0.06 -11.63
N THR A 34 0.93 0.85 -11.79
CA THR A 34 2.31 0.74 -11.32
C THR A 34 2.34 0.63 -9.80
N ALA A 35 1.64 1.52 -9.09
CA ALA A 35 1.55 1.48 -7.64
C ALA A 35 0.90 0.19 -7.10
N LYS A 36 -0.16 -0.33 -7.74
CA LYS A 36 -0.75 -1.64 -7.39
C LYS A 36 0.20 -2.79 -7.67
N ARG A 37 0.91 -2.77 -8.79
CA ARG A 37 1.87 -3.82 -9.15
C ARG A 37 3.03 -3.88 -8.15
N LEU A 38 3.52 -2.72 -7.72
CA LEU A 38 4.53 -2.61 -6.68
C LEU A 38 4.04 -3.18 -5.34
N LEU A 39 2.78 -2.92 -4.97
CA LEU A 39 2.16 -3.47 -3.75
C LEU A 39 1.84 -4.95 -3.78
N LEU A 40 1.75 -5.53 -4.98
CA LEU A 40 1.55 -6.96 -5.19
C LEU A 40 2.83 -7.76 -4.94
N HIS A 41 3.99 -7.12 -5.12
CA HIS A 41 5.30 -7.76 -4.99
C HIS A 41 6.07 -7.34 -3.73
N CYS A 42 5.85 -6.12 -3.22
CA CYS A 42 6.56 -5.56 -2.06
C CYS A 42 5.62 -4.74 -1.15
N SER A 43 6.07 -4.43 0.07
CA SER A 43 5.35 -3.54 0.98
C SER A 43 5.53 -2.06 0.58
N VAL A 44 4.56 -1.18 0.91
CA VAL A 44 4.63 0.28 0.67
C VAL A 44 5.98 0.86 1.12
N ASN A 45 6.48 0.45 2.28
CA ASN A 45 7.74 0.95 2.84
C ASN A 45 8.94 0.57 1.98
N GLU A 46 8.98 -0.63 1.39
CA GLU A 46 10.09 -1.05 0.53
C GLU A 46 10.12 -0.22 -0.75
N VAL A 47 8.94 0.06 -1.33
CA VAL A 47 8.82 0.92 -2.53
C VAL A 47 9.32 2.33 -2.24
N LEU A 48 8.90 2.92 -1.11
CA LEU A 48 9.33 4.27 -0.71
C LEU A 48 10.80 4.33 -0.30
N MET A 49 11.38 3.23 0.18
CA MET A 49 12.80 3.15 0.53
C MET A 49 13.68 2.99 -0.70
N ALA A 50 13.30 2.13 -1.65
CA ALA A 50 14.05 1.91 -2.88
C ALA A 50 14.20 3.20 -3.71
N GLU A 51 13.15 4.03 -3.74
CA GLU A 51 13.14 5.31 -4.46
C GLU A 51 13.86 6.45 -3.72
N LYS A 52 14.06 6.31 -2.40
CA LYS A 52 14.81 7.31 -1.61
C LYS A 52 16.32 7.08 -1.61
N GLU A 53 16.77 5.93 -2.13
CA GLU A 53 18.19 5.63 -2.28
C GLU A 53 18.78 6.08 -3.63
N GLU A 54 18.00 6.77 -4.48
CA GLU A 54 18.48 7.50 -5.66
C GLU A 54 18.68 9.01 -5.41
#